data_AF-A0A1Y6KD84-F1
#
_entry.id   AF-A0A1Y6KD84-F1
#
_cell.length_a   1.000
_cell.length_b   1.000
_cell.length_c   1.000
_cell.angle_alpha   90.00
_cell.angle_beta   90.00
_cell.angle_gamma   90.00
#
_symmetry.space_group_name_H-M   'P 1'
#
loop_
_entity.id
_entity.type
_entity.pdbx_description
1 polymer ?
#
loop_
_entity_poly.entity_id
_entity_poly.type
_entity_poly.pdbx_seq_one_letter_code
_entity_poly.pdbx_strand_id
1 'polypeptide(L)'
;MTWTLVFAGTTYGLAGFAREQVCTFMCPWPRLQGAIWDPEAFTVNYRDYRGEVRMSAKKAAEARALGEPAGDCVDCGACVAVCPIGIDIRQGPNFACINCGLCVDACDGVMAKLDRPRGLIDYESWENIERGRVGEPRVPRLLRPKTIGLALACVALAGVIAVSFVTKTTAVLSVQHDRDPLSVRLSDGAVRNAYTVKLLNKSSAVQNFKLAISGVDAALAIVGHAAADAIEVEPDGSETLRVTLTMPEPADADVTFEAVDAAGRVVLSAHDRFVNR
;
A
#
# COMPACT_ATOMS: atom_id res chain seq x y z
N MET A 1 -10.00 -19.59 11.79
CA MET A 1 -9.09 -20.70 11.47
C MET A 1 -9.17 -21.12 10.00
N THR A 2 -10.36 -21.33 9.41
CA THR A 2 -10.53 -21.69 7.99
C THR A 2 -9.87 -20.71 7.02
N TRP A 3 -10.10 -19.40 7.20
CA TRP A 3 -9.46 -18.37 6.37
C TRP A 3 -7.94 -18.40 6.44
N THR A 4 -7.39 -18.59 7.65
CA THR A 4 -5.95 -18.70 7.86
C THR A 4 -5.36 -19.89 7.10
N LEU A 5 -6.02 -21.05 7.14
CA LEU A 5 -5.59 -22.24 6.40
C LEU A 5 -5.72 -22.06 4.89
N VAL A 6 -6.77 -21.40 4.41
CA VAL A 6 -6.95 -21.11 2.98
C VAL A 6 -5.86 -20.16 2.48
N PHE A 7 -5.60 -19.07 3.19
CA PHE A 7 -4.54 -18.13 2.81
C PHE A 7 -3.16 -18.77 2.91
N ALA A 8 -2.87 -19.49 4.00
CA ALA A 8 -1.58 -20.18 4.14
C ALA A 8 -1.37 -21.23 3.05
N GLY A 9 -2.40 -22.05 2.76
CA GLY A 9 -2.34 -23.07 1.73
C GLY A 9 -2.18 -22.50 0.33
N THR A 10 -2.93 -21.43 -0.01
CA THR A 10 -2.81 -20.77 -1.32
C THR A 10 -1.48 -20.03 -1.47
N THR A 11 -1.01 -19.32 -0.45
CA THR A 11 0.32 -18.70 -0.45
C THR A 11 1.43 -19.73 -0.60
N TYR A 12 1.37 -20.84 0.15
CA TYR A 12 2.37 -21.90 0.03
C TYR A 12 2.32 -22.59 -1.34
N GLY A 13 1.12 -22.87 -1.86
CA GLY A 13 0.95 -23.48 -3.19
C GLY A 13 1.50 -22.60 -4.31
N LEU A 14 1.22 -21.30 -4.27
CA LEU A 14 1.67 -20.37 -5.31
C LEU A 14 3.15 -20.00 -5.15
N ALA A 15 3.55 -19.48 -3.99
CA ALA A 15 4.91 -18.96 -3.78
C ALA A 15 5.93 -20.05 -3.45
N GLY A 16 5.52 -21.11 -2.74
CA GLY A 16 6.42 -22.18 -2.29
C GLY A 16 6.58 -23.32 -3.30
N PHE A 17 5.46 -23.80 -3.85
CA PHE A 17 5.45 -24.93 -4.79
C PHE A 17 5.57 -24.47 -6.25
N ALA A 18 4.67 -23.60 -6.74
CA ALA A 18 4.65 -23.18 -8.13
C ALA A 18 5.78 -22.19 -8.50
N ARG A 19 6.26 -21.37 -7.55
CA ARG A 19 7.45 -20.51 -7.67
C ARG A 19 7.53 -19.77 -9.01
N GLU A 20 8.46 -20.16 -9.86
CA GLU A 20 8.82 -19.55 -11.15
C GLU A 20 7.70 -19.65 -12.18
N GLN A 21 6.81 -20.64 -12.06
CA GLN A 21 5.66 -20.82 -12.95
C GLN A 21 4.66 -19.69 -12.76
N VAL A 22 4.47 -19.22 -11.52
CA VAL A 22 3.60 -18.08 -11.24
C VAL A 22 4.19 -16.83 -11.87
N CYS A 23 5.48 -16.57 -11.65
CA CYS A 23 6.14 -15.39 -12.21
C CYS A 23 6.13 -15.39 -13.74
N THR A 24 6.41 -16.53 -14.39
CA THR A 24 6.55 -16.61 -15.85
C THR A 24 5.22 -16.65 -16.60
N PHE A 25 4.23 -17.38 -16.08
CA PHE A 25 3.00 -17.68 -16.83
C PHE A 25 1.75 -16.99 -16.29
N MET A 26 1.61 -16.86 -14.97
CA MET A 26 0.40 -16.31 -14.35
C MET A 26 0.50 -14.80 -14.12
N CYS A 27 1.66 -14.34 -13.69
CA CYS A 27 1.87 -12.96 -13.31
C CYS A 27 1.92 -12.09 -14.59
N PRO A 28 1.07 -11.07 -14.73
CA PRO A 28 1.16 -10.13 -15.84
C PRO A 28 2.37 -9.19 -15.68
N TRP A 29 2.96 -9.13 -14.47
CA TRP A 29 3.99 -8.18 -14.10
C TRP A 29 5.23 -8.19 -15.00
N PRO A 30 5.86 -9.32 -15.35
CA PRO A 30 7.07 -9.30 -16.19
C PRO A 30 6.81 -8.69 -17.58
N ARG A 31 5.58 -8.87 -18.11
CA ARG A 31 5.16 -8.25 -19.37
C ARG A 31 4.91 -6.75 -19.23
N LEU A 32 4.30 -6.34 -18.12
CA LEU A 32 4.08 -4.92 -17.81
C LEU A 32 5.40 -4.18 -17.53
N GLN A 33 6.38 -4.82 -16.90
CA GLN A 33 7.70 -4.24 -16.64
C GLN A 33 8.39 -3.79 -17.92
N GLY A 34 8.35 -4.61 -18.97
CA GLY A 34 8.89 -4.25 -20.29
C GLY A 34 8.22 -3.02 -20.91
N ALA A 35 6.96 -2.73 -20.58
CA ALA A 35 6.26 -1.52 -21.04
C ALA A 35 6.52 -0.29 -20.16
N ILE A 36 6.91 -0.48 -18.89
CA ILE A 36 7.17 0.60 -17.92
C ILE A 36 8.61 1.12 -18.06
N TRP A 37 9.56 0.23 -18.36
CA TRP A 37 10.97 0.59 -18.51
C TRP A 37 11.19 1.48 -19.73
N ASP A 38 11.89 2.59 -19.50
CA ASP A 38 12.45 3.40 -20.57
C ASP A 38 13.88 2.93 -20.90
N PRO A 39 14.43 3.25 -22.09
CA PRO A 39 15.78 2.87 -22.48
C PRO A 39 16.86 3.40 -21.54
N GLU A 40 16.55 4.46 -20.81
CA GLU A 40 17.48 5.03 -19.87
C GLU A 40 17.42 4.33 -18.48
N ALA A 41 16.42 3.48 -18.20
CA ALA A 41 16.26 2.79 -16.92
C ALA A 41 17.41 1.81 -16.67
N PHE A 42 17.93 1.82 -15.44
CA PHE A 42 18.96 0.88 -15.03
C PHE A 42 18.34 -0.51 -14.86
N THR A 43 18.69 -1.41 -15.77
CA THR A 43 18.27 -2.81 -15.77
C THR A 43 19.52 -3.68 -15.87
N VAL A 44 19.43 -4.94 -15.42
CA VAL A 44 20.56 -5.85 -15.52
C VAL A 44 20.79 -6.16 -17.00
N ASN A 45 21.96 -5.77 -17.52
CA ASN A 45 22.32 -5.93 -18.92
C ASN A 45 23.70 -6.54 -19.08
N TYR A 46 23.86 -7.33 -20.14
CA TYR A 46 25.16 -7.82 -20.60
C TYR A 46 25.79 -6.83 -21.57
N ARG A 47 27.04 -6.43 -21.31
CA ARG A 47 27.83 -5.53 -22.18
C ARG A 47 28.43 -6.33 -23.34
N ASP A 48 27.61 -6.57 -24.36
CA ASP A 48 27.95 -7.34 -25.56
C ASP A 48 29.20 -6.82 -26.29
N TYR A 49 29.34 -5.50 -26.43
CA TYR A 49 30.50 -4.83 -27.04
C TYR A 49 31.85 -5.15 -26.35
N ARG A 50 31.81 -5.62 -25.10
CA ARG A 50 32.98 -6.03 -24.32
C ARG A 50 33.10 -7.55 -24.23
N GLY A 51 31.97 -8.23 -24.13
CA GLY A 51 31.90 -9.66 -23.89
C GLY A 51 32.10 -10.52 -25.13
N GLU A 52 31.72 -10.02 -26.30
CA GLU A 52 31.76 -10.77 -27.56
C GLU A 52 33.00 -10.41 -28.40
N VAL A 53 33.57 -11.33 -29.19
CA VAL A 53 33.16 -12.74 -29.37
C VAL A 53 33.56 -13.58 -28.15
N ARG A 54 32.58 -14.27 -27.55
CA ARG A 54 32.79 -15.11 -26.37
C ARG A 54 33.47 -16.44 -26.71
N MET A 55 34.39 -16.88 -25.86
CA MET A 55 35.08 -18.16 -26.00
C MET A 55 35.68 -18.59 -24.66
N SER A 56 36.07 -19.86 -24.51
CA SER A 56 36.68 -20.32 -23.25
C SER A 56 37.94 -19.53 -22.89
N ALA A 57 38.26 -19.40 -21.60
CA ALA A 57 39.39 -18.60 -21.13
C ALA A 57 40.73 -18.95 -21.81
N LYS A 58 40.98 -20.24 -22.06
CA LYS A 58 42.17 -20.72 -22.75
C LYS A 58 42.20 -20.29 -24.21
N LYS A 59 41.08 -20.49 -24.93
CA LYS A 59 40.95 -20.05 -26.34
C LYS A 59 41.07 -18.53 -26.47
N ALA A 60 40.52 -17.78 -25.52
CA ALA A 60 40.67 -16.32 -25.49
C ALA A 60 42.13 -15.89 -25.36
N ALA A 61 42.94 -16.60 -24.57
CA ALA A 61 44.36 -16.32 -24.45
C ALA A 61 45.13 -16.65 -25.74
N GLU A 62 44.80 -17.77 -26.38
CA GLU A 62 45.37 -18.18 -27.67
C GLU A 62 45.01 -17.18 -28.78
N ALA A 63 43.74 -16.82 -28.92
CA ALA A 63 43.24 -15.83 -29.88
C ALA A 63 43.92 -14.46 -29.70
N ARG A 64 44.05 -13.99 -28.44
CA ARG A 64 44.78 -12.74 -28.15
C ARG A 64 46.25 -12.80 -28.51
N ALA A 65 46.90 -13.94 -28.32
CA ALA A 65 48.30 -14.14 -28.74
C ALA A 65 48.44 -14.15 -30.28
N LEU A 66 47.41 -14.60 -30.99
CA LEU A 66 47.33 -14.60 -32.46
C LEU A 66 46.86 -13.27 -33.05
N GLY A 67 46.45 -12.30 -32.22
CA GLY A 67 45.89 -11.01 -32.67
C GLY A 67 44.43 -11.10 -33.15
N GLU A 68 43.73 -12.18 -32.84
CA GLU A 68 42.32 -12.38 -33.16
C GLU A 68 41.39 -11.72 -32.12
N PRO A 69 40.18 -11.28 -32.50
CA PRO A 69 39.23 -10.67 -31.57
C PRO A 69 38.74 -11.67 -30.52
N ALA A 70 38.91 -11.34 -29.25
CA ALA A 70 38.45 -12.16 -28.13
C ALA A 70 37.87 -11.30 -26.99
N GLY A 71 36.56 -11.44 -26.77
CA GLY A 71 35.85 -10.71 -25.74
C GLY A 71 36.17 -11.19 -24.32
N ASP A 72 35.64 -10.46 -23.34
CA ASP A 72 35.87 -10.77 -21.93
C ASP A 72 35.00 -11.92 -21.39
N CYS A 73 33.93 -12.29 -22.08
CA CYS A 73 33.08 -13.42 -21.70
C CYS A 73 33.80 -14.75 -21.96
N VAL A 74 33.96 -15.56 -20.90
CA VAL A 74 34.63 -16.87 -20.98
C VAL A 74 33.70 -18.06 -21.24
N ASP A 75 32.45 -17.78 -21.62
CA ASP A 75 31.41 -18.78 -21.91
C ASP A 75 31.22 -19.86 -20.82
N CYS A 76 31.36 -19.49 -19.54
CA CYS A 76 31.26 -20.43 -18.42
C CYS A 76 29.83 -20.84 -18.04
N GLY A 77 28.81 -20.13 -18.54
CA GLY A 77 27.40 -20.38 -18.21
C GLY A 77 26.98 -20.05 -16.77
N ALA A 78 27.88 -19.52 -15.92
CA ALA A 78 27.59 -19.25 -14.51
C ALA A 78 26.39 -18.31 -14.32
N CYS A 79 26.25 -17.28 -15.16
CA CYS A 79 25.13 -16.35 -15.15
C CYS A 79 23.77 -17.01 -15.41
N VAL A 80 23.74 -18.07 -16.22
CA VAL A 80 22.53 -18.85 -16.52
C VAL A 80 22.21 -19.79 -15.36
N ALA A 81 23.23 -20.45 -14.80
CA ALA A 81 23.08 -21.40 -13.71
C ALA A 81 22.53 -20.78 -12.42
N VAL A 82 22.90 -19.53 -12.12
CA VAL A 82 22.38 -18.79 -10.95
C VAL A 82 21.06 -18.09 -11.20
N CYS A 83 20.56 -18.10 -12.45
CA CYS A 83 19.36 -17.37 -12.81
C CYS A 83 18.12 -18.12 -12.28
N PRO A 84 17.33 -17.52 -11.37
CA PRO A 84 16.16 -18.19 -10.77
C PRO A 84 14.97 -18.31 -11.73
N ILE A 85 15.13 -17.92 -12.99
CA ILE A 85 14.11 -18.01 -14.05
C ILE A 85 14.68 -18.66 -15.31
N GLY A 86 15.94 -19.12 -15.26
CA GLY A 86 16.60 -19.85 -16.34
C GLY A 86 16.88 -19.07 -17.62
N ILE A 87 16.93 -17.73 -17.58
CA ILE A 87 17.26 -16.94 -18.79
C ILE A 87 18.76 -16.87 -19.03
N ASP A 88 19.15 -16.82 -20.30
CA ASP A 88 20.50 -16.44 -20.71
C ASP A 88 20.56 -14.94 -20.99
N ILE A 89 21.07 -14.18 -20.01
CA ILE A 89 21.20 -12.71 -20.09
C ILE A 89 22.11 -12.25 -21.24
N ARG A 90 22.95 -13.14 -21.78
CA ARG A 90 23.84 -12.84 -22.91
C ARG A 90 23.10 -12.73 -24.23
N GLN A 91 21.84 -13.20 -24.29
CA GLN A 91 20.97 -13.08 -25.47
C GLN A 91 20.24 -11.71 -25.52
N GLY A 92 20.50 -10.84 -24.55
CA GLY A 92 19.89 -9.52 -24.46
C GLY A 92 18.74 -9.46 -23.44
N PRO A 93 18.01 -8.34 -23.42
CA PRO A 93 16.95 -8.09 -22.44
C PRO A 93 15.80 -9.09 -22.67
N ASN A 94 15.36 -9.72 -21.58
CA ASN A 94 14.27 -10.69 -21.59
C ASN A 94 13.18 -10.22 -20.63
N PHE A 95 11.92 -10.26 -21.06
CA PHE A 95 10.77 -9.86 -20.24
C PHE A 95 10.63 -10.67 -18.95
N ALA A 96 11.17 -11.90 -18.91
CA ALA A 96 11.15 -12.72 -17.69
C ALA A 96 12.13 -12.21 -16.63
N CYS A 97 13.14 -11.39 -17.00
CA CYS A 97 14.16 -10.90 -16.08
C CYS A 97 13.55 -10.13 -14.90
N ILE A 98 13.82 -10.61 -13.68
CA ILE A 98 13.35 -9.96 -12.44
C ILE A 98 14.36 -8.96 -11.84
N ASN A 99 15.45 -8.64 -12.56
CA ASN A 99 16.51 -7.71 -12.12
C ASN A 99 17.10 -8.01 -10.72
N CYS A 100 17.25 -9.28 -10.35
CA CYS A 100 17.77 -9.69 -9.03
C CYS A 100 19.29 -9.53 -8.85
N GLY A 101 20.06 -9.39 -9.93
CA GLY A 101 21.51 -9.17 -9.87
C GLY A 101 22.36 -10.42 -9.61
N LEU A 102 21.79 -11.61 -9.37
CA LEU A 102 22.58 -12.82 -9.11
C LEU A 102 23.58 -13.17 -10.23
N CYS A 103 23.21 -12.89 -11.49
CA CYS A 103 24.10 -13.05 -12.63
C CYS A 103 25.25 -12.03 -12.67
N VAL A 104 25.06 -10.83 -12.11
CA VAL A 104 26.12 -9.81 -11.94
C VAL A 104 27.18 -10.35 -10.98
N ASP A 105 26.76 -10.77 -9.79
CA ASP A 105 27.65 -11.27 -8.74
C ASP A 105 28.43 -12.52 -9.21
N ALA A 106 27.74 -13.47 -9.85
CA ALA A 106 28.37 -14.68 -10.38
C ALA A 106 29.39 -14.35 -11.49
N CYS A 107 29.08 -13.41 -12.37
CA CYS A 107 29.97 -12.99 -13.44
C CYS A 107 31.21 -12.27 -12.90
N ASP A 108 31.02 -11.34 -11.97
CA ASP A 108 32.12 -10.61 -11.32
C ASP A 108 33.04 -11.54 -10.53
N GLY A 109 32.48 -12.58 -9.90
CA GLY A 109 33.27 -13.64 -9.26
C GLY A 109 34.16 -14.42 -10.24
N VAL A 110 33.69 -14.66 -11.47
CA VAL A 110 34.50 -15.29 -12.53
C VAL A 110 35.54 -14.32 -13.07
N MET A 111 35.17 -13.06 -13.33
CA MET A 111 36.09 -12.03 -13.82
C MET A 111 37.23 -11.78 -12.83
N ALA A 112 36.94 -11.73 -11.53
CA ALA A 112 37.95 -11.56 -10.49
C ALA A 112 38.97 -12.71 -10.45
N LYS A 113 38.54 -13.96 -10.65
CA LYS A 113 39.44 -15.13 -10.71
C LYS A 113 40.37 -15.11 -11.93
N LEU A 114 39.96 -14.42 -12.99
CA LEU A 114 40.70 -14.28 -14.24
C LEU A 114 41.49 -12.98 -14.34
N ASP A 115 41.50 -12.17 -13.27
CA ASP A 115 42.10 -10.84 -13.23
C ASP A 115 41.59 -9.92 -14.36
N ARG A 116 40.29 -9.98 -14.64
CA ARG A 116 39.59 -9.14 -15.63
C ARG A 116 38.75 -8.06 -14.94
N PRO A 117 38.51 -6.91 -15.60
CA PRO A 117 37.65 -5.87 -15.01
C PRO A 117 36.25 -6.41 -14.71
N ARG A 118 35.63 -5.92 -13.63
CA ARG A 118 34.24 -6.25 -13.28
C ARG A 118 33.22 -5.55 -14.19
N GLY A 119 31.95 -5.90 -14.04
CA GLY A 119 30.84 -5.28 -14.76
C GLY A 119 30.80 -5.71 -16.22
N LEU A 120 30.96 -7.01 -16.49
CA LEU A 120 30.61 -7.55 -17.81
C LEU A 120 29.09 -7.72 -17.95
N ILE A 121 28.43 -8.11 -16.86
CA ILE A 121 26.99 -8.00 -16.63
C ILE A 121 26.84 -7.00 -15.48
N ASP A 122 25.98 -6.00 -15.60
CA ASP A 122 25.86 -4.92 -14.62
C ASP A 122 24.48 -4.25 -14.71
N TYR A 123 24.10 -3.45 -13.71
CA TYR A 123 22.95 -2.55 -13.81
C TYR A 123 23.32 -1.37 -14.71
N GLU A 124 22.84 -1.40 -15.94
CA GLU A 124 23.17 -0.42 -16.97
C GLU A 124 21.91 -0.01 -17.74
N SER A 125 21.89 1.23 -18.25
CA SER A 125 20.83 1.64 -19.15
C SER A 125 21.05 1.09 -20.56
N TRP A 126 19.98 0.83 -21.29
CA TRP A 126 20.09 0.41 -22.68
C TRP A 126 20.80 1.45 -23.55
N GLU A 127 20.55 2.74 -23.31
CA GLU A 127 21.26 3.83 -24.00
C GLU A 127 22.79 3.77 -23.75
N ASN A 128 23.24 3.42 -22.55
CA ASN A 128 24.67 3.26 -22.27
C ASN A 128 25.26 1.99 -22.90
N ILE A 129 24.46 0.94 -23.10
CA ILE A 129 24.89 -0.23 -23.89
C ILE A 129 25.10 0.18 -25.35
N GLU A 130 24.16 0.93 -25.94
CA GLU A 130 24.27 1.44 -27.31
C GLU A 130 25.46 2.40 -27.48
N ARG A 131 25.67 3.33 -26.53
CA ARG A 131 26.87 4.18 -26.47
C ARG A 131 28.16 3.36 -26.42
N GLY A 132 28.18 2.32 -25.58
CA GLY A 132 29.33 1.41 -25.48
C GLY A 132 29.67 0.69 -26.78
N ARG A 133 28.66 0.31 -27.58
CA ARG A 133 28.86 -0.32 -28.90
C ARG A 133 29.54 0.61 -29.91
N VAL A 134 29.33 1.92 -29.81
CA VAL A 134 29.96 2.93 -30.67
C VAL A 134 31.21 3.58 -30.05
N GLY A 135 31.64 3.13 -28.87
CA GLY A 135 32.83 3.64 -28.18
C GLY A 135 32.62 4.99 -27.49
N GLU A 136 31.37 5.41 -27.28
CA GLU A 136 31.06 6.62 -26.53
C GLU A 136 31.16 6.40 -25.02
N PRO A 137 31.52 7.44 -24.24
CA PRO A 137 31.54 7.36 -22.79
C PRO A 137 30.13 7.17 -22.22
N ARG A 138 30.06 6.46 -21.08
CA ARG A 138 28.83 6.23 -20.33
C ARG A 138 28.34 7.52 -19.69
N VAL A 139 27.04 7.75 -19.73
CA VAL A 139 26.41 8.93 -19.13
C VAL A 139 25.33 8.48 -18.15
N PRO A 140 25.65 8.29 -16.86
CA PRO A 140 24.67 7.89 -15.86
C PRO A 140 23.77 9.08 -15.49
N ARG A 141 22.51 9.06 -15.94
CA ARG A 141 21.50 10.07 -15.58
C ARG A 141 20.55 9.54 -14.52
N LEU A 142 20.89 9.68 -13.25
CA LEU A 142 19.98 9.28 -12.15
C LEU A 142 18.81 10.26 -11.97
N LEU A 143 19.10 11.56 -12.08
CA LEU A 143 18.11 12.63 -11.98
C LEU A 143 17.55 12.97 -13.36
N ARG A 144 16.34 12.52 -13.65
CA ARG A 144 15.62 12.78 -14.89
C ARG A 144 14.28 13.45 -14.60
N PRO A 145 13.70 14.21 -15.55
CA PRO A 145 12.37 14.79 -15.39
C PRO A 145 11.31 13.77 -14.96
N LYS A 146 11.33 12.56 -15.52
CA LYS A 146 10.42 11.46 -15.14
C LYS A 146 10.66 10.98 -13.71
N THR A 147 11.92 10.77 -13.30
CA THR A 147 12.28 10.38 -11.93
C THR A 147 11.85 11.44 -10.92
N ILE A 148 12.08 12.71 -11.22
CA ILE A 148 11.70 13.85 -10.38
C ILE A 148 10.17 13.93 -10.27
N GLY A 149 9.45 13.82 -11.39
CA GLY A 149 7.99 13.83 -11.40
C GLY A 149 7.39 12.70 -10.57
N LEU A 150 7.91 11.47 -10.70
CA LEU A 150 7.47 10.33 -9.90
C LEU A 150 7.78 10.52 -8.40
N ALA A 151 8.98 11.01 -8.07
CA ALA A 151 9.35 11.29 -6.69
C ALA A 151 8.45 12.36 -6.05
N LEU A 152 8.15 13.44 -6.77
CA LEU A 152 7.22 14.47 -6.32
C LEU A 152 5.81 13.92 -6.11
N ALA A 153 5.32 13.07 -7.01
CA ALA A 153 4.02 12.42 -6.85
C ALA A 153 3.98 11.52 -5.60
N CYS A 154 5.04 10.75 -5.33
CA CYS A 154 5.16 9.95 -4.10
C CYS A 154 5.16 10.82 -2.85
N VAL A 155 5.92 11.93 -2.84
CA VAL A 155 5.94 12.88 -1.72
C VAL A 155 4.58 13.52 -1.51
N ALA A 156 3.89 13.93 -2.59
CA ALA A 156 2.55 14.50 -2.51
C ALA A 156 1.55 13.50 -1.90
N LEU A 157 1.55 12.25 -2.37
CA LEU A 157 0.69 11.20 -1.82
C LEU A 157 0.99 10.93 -0.34
N ALA A 158 2.27 10.82 0.02
CA ALA A 158 2.67 10.67 1.42
C ALA A 158 2.22 11.86 2.28
N GLY A 159 2.30 13.08 1.74
CA GLY A 159 1.79 14.29 2.38
C GLY A 159 0.27 14.23 2.61
N VAL A 160 -0.51 13.83 1.60
CA VAL A 160 -1.97 13.64 1.74
C VAL A 160 -2.29 12.61 2.82
N ILE A 161 -1.58 11.48 2.84
CA ILE A 161 -1.77 10.44 3.86
C ILE A 161 -1.42 10.98 5.25
N ALA A 162 -0.31 11.71 5.39
CA ALA A 162 0.11 12.29 6.67
C ALA A 162 -0.90 13.32 7.19
N VAL A 163 -1.38 14.22 6.33
CA VAL A 163 -2.44 15.18 6.70
C VAL A 163 -3.70 14.43 7.11
N SER A 164 -4.15 13.45 6.32
CA SER A 164 -5.35 12.65 6.63
C SER A 164 -5.22 11.88 7.96
N PHE A 165 -4.02 11.45 8.31
CA PHE A 165 -3.75 10.77 9.57
C PHE A 165 -3.81 11.73 10.76
N VAL A 166 -3.24 12.93 10.63
CA VAL A 166 -3.24 13.95 11.70
C VAL A 166 -4.62 14.58 11.89
N THR A 167 -5.41 14.72 10.83
CA THR A 167 -6.78 15.27 10.89
C THR A 167 -7.85 14.21 11.16
N LYS A 168 -7.46 12.95 11.37
CA LYS A 168 -8.39 11.85 11.67
C LYS A 168 -9.18 12.18 12.93
N THR A 169 -10.50 12.04 12.86
CA THR A 169 -11.38 12.21 14.03
C THR A 169 -11.12 11.10 15.06
N THR A 170 -10.97 11.51 16.33
CA THR A 170 -10.69 10.62 17.46
C THR A 170 -11.93 9.97 18.05
N ALA A 171 -13.12 10.41 17.65
CA ALA A 171 -14.39 9.83 18.08
C ALA A 171 -15.44 9.94 16.97
N VAL A 172 -16.49 9.12 17.04
CA VAL A 172 -17.63 9.16 16.11
C VAL A 172 -18.93 8.97 16.89
N LEU A 173 -19.92 9.81 16.60
CA LEU A 173 -21.29 9.71 17.08
C LEU A 173 -22.17 9.27 15.91
N SER A 174 -22.90 8.18 16.10
CA SER A 174 -23.89 7.70 15.15
C SER A 174 -25.22 7.56 15.86
N VAL A 175 -26.27 8.11 15.27
CA VAL A 175 -27.64 8.06 15.80
C VAL A 175 -28.50 7.31 14.81
N GLN A 176 -29.35 6.43 15.33
CA GLN A 176 -30.31 5.66 14.55
C GLN A 176 -31.67 5.70 15.24
N HIS A 177 -32.66 6.38 14.64
CA HIS A 177 -34.05 6.32 15.09
C HIS A 177 -34.60 4.88 15.03
N ASP A 178 -35.11 4.39 16.16
CA ASP A 178 -35.83 3.12 16.24
C ASP A 178 -37.10 3.20 15.38
N ARG A 179 -37.32 2.22 14.50
CA ARG A 179 -38.47 2.21 13.58
C ARG A 179 -39.67 1.41 14.09
N ASP A 180 -39.52 0.68 15.19
CA ASP A 180 -40.55 -0.22 15.71
C ASP A 180 -40.62 -0.18 17.24
N PRO A 181 -41.53 0.61 17.85
CA PRO A 181 -42.41 1.61 17.22
C PRO A 181 -41.66 2.91 16.88
N LEU A 182 -42.10 3.60 15.82
CA LEU A 182 -41.55 4.90 15.38
C LEU A 182 -41.72 5.99 16.44
N SER A 183 -42.92 6.13 17.00
CA SER A 183 -43.26 7.04 18.10
C SER A 183 -44.28 6.40 19.04
N VAL A 184 -44.27 6.80 20.31
CA VAL A 184 -45.23 6.33 21.32
C VAL A 184 -45.87 7.53 22.00
N ARG A 185 -47.19 7.63 21.95
CA ARG A 185 -47.95 8.65 22.68
C ARG A 185 -48.18 8.21 24.12
N LEU A 186 -47.83 9.07 25.07
CA LEU A 186 -47.99 8.85 26.50
C LEU A 186 -49.39 9.26 26.99
N SER A 187 -49.74 8.84 28.21
CA SER A 187 -51.00 9.16 28.87
C SER A 187 -51.20 10.64 29.19
N ASP A 188 -50.12 11.41 29.26
CA ASP A 188 -50.11 12.87 29.45
C ASP A 188 -50.28 13.66 28.13
N GLY A 189 -50.36 12.96 26.99
CA GLY A 189 -50.46 13.55 25.66
C GLY A 189 -49.12 13.84 24.97
N ALA A 190 -48.00 13.68 25.67
CA ALA A 190 -46.65 13.82 25.10
C ALA A 190 -46.33 12.67 24.13
N VAL A 191 -45.42 12.91 23.18
CA VAL A 191 -44.93 11.87 22.26
C VAL A 191 -43.48 11.55 22.57
N ARG A 192 -43.14 10.26 22.54
CA ARG A 192 -41.79 9.76 22.80
C ARG A 192 -41.23 9.04 21.58
N ASN A 193 -40.06 9.47 21.13
CA ASN A 193 -39.26 8.78 20.11
C ASN A 193 -38.07 8.09 20.78
N ALA A 194 -37.69 6.92 20.26
CA ALA A 194 -36.54 6.17 20.72
C ALA A 194 -35.43 6.16 19.65
N TYR A 195 -34.20 6.32 20.10
CA TYR A 195 -33.00 6.36 19.27
C TYR A 195 -31.95 5.45 19.86
N THR A 196 -31.22 4.77 19.00
CA THR A 196 -30.00 4.04 19.35
C THR A 196 -28.81 4.93 19.00
N VAL A 197 -28.11 5.40 20.03
CA VAL A 197 -26.92 6.26 19.90
C VAL A 197 -25.68 5.40 20.12
N LYS A 198 -24.81 5.35 19.12
CA LYS A 198 -23.53 4.65 19.18
C LYS A 198 -22.39 5.66 19.26
N LEU A 199 -21.65 5.60 20.36
CA LEU A 199 -20.42 6.34 20.59
C LEU A 199 -19.23 5.42 20.32
N LEU A 200 -18.33 5.83 19.44
CA LEU A 200 -17.11 5.10 19.12
C LEU A 200 -15.91 5.95 19.51
N ASN A 201 -15.08 5.45 20.42
CA ASN A 201 -13.79 6.04 20.77
C ASN A 201 -12.71 5.40 19.88
N LYS A 202 -12.05 6.21 19.06
CA LYS A 202 -10.93 5.79 18.19
C LYS A 202 -9.57 6.22 18.73
N SER A 203 -9.54 6.77 19.94
CA SER A 203 -8.32 7.19 20.62
C SER A 203 -7.81 6.09 21.54
N SER A 204 -6.52 6.16 21.86
CA SER A 204 -5.86 5.23 22.78
C SER A 204 -6.08 5.56 24.26
N ALA A 205 -6.90 6.57 24.56
CA ALA A 205 -7.23 7.00 25.91
C ALA A 205 -8.75 6.90 26.14
N VAL A 206 -9.16 6.66 27.38
CA VAL A 206 -10.56 6.69 27.78
C VAL A 206 -11.13 8.09 27.50
N GLN A 207 -12.33 8.15 26.92
CA GLN A 207 -13.05 9.42 26.71
C GLN A 207 -14.39 9.43 27.42
N ASN A 208 -14.72 10.59 27.98
CA ASN A 208 -15.95 10.83 28.72
C ASN A 208 -16.84 11.78 27.91
N PHE A 209 -17.98 11.29 27.44
CA PHE A 209 -18.92 12.09 26.66
C PHE A 209 -20.17 12.40 27.47
N LYS A 210 -20.67 13.63 27.33
CA LYS A 210 -22.03 14.01 27.73
C LYS A 210 -22.88 14.17 26.50
N LEU A 211 -24.05 13.54 26.48
CA LEU A 211 -25.00 13.69 25.40
C LEU A 211 -25.90 14.90 25.67
N ALA A 212 -25.96 15.81 24.71
CA ALA A 212 -26.87 16.93 24.68
C ALA A 212 -27.72 16.86 23.41
N ILE A 213 -28.85 17.54 23.43
CA ILE A 213 -29.69 17.73 22.24
C ILE A 213 -29.91 19.21 22.00
N SER A 214 -30.01 19.58 20.74
CA SER A 214 -30.32 20.93 20.28
C SER A 214 -31.36 20.89 19.15
N GLY A 215 -32.10 21.98 18.96
CA GLY A 215 -33.12 22.13 17.91
C GLY A 215 -34.56 21.83 18.31
N VAL A 216 -34.80 21.21 19.47
CA VAL A 216 -36.14 20.90 19.98
C VAL A 216 -36.24 21.06 21.50
N ASP A 217 -37.42 21.45 21.99
CA ASP A 217 -37.74 21.45 23.43
C ASP A 217 -38.30 20.08 23.83
N ALA A 218 -37.39 19.10 23.94
CA ALA A 218 -37.72 17.73 24.32
C ALA A 218 -36.93 17.31 25.56
N ALA A 219 -37.55 16.51 26.42
CA ALA A 219 -36.87 15.89 27.55
C ALA A 219 -36.05 14.70 27.06
N LEU A 220 -34.72 14.79 27.19
CA LEU A 220 -33.77 13.72 26.92
C LEU A 220 -33.71 12.76 28.12
N ALA A 221 -33.95 11.47 27.88
CA ALA A 221 -33.75 10.42 28.86
C ALA A 221 -32.92 9.28 28.27
N ILE A 222 -31.83 8.93 28.96
CA ILE A 222 -30.94 7.83 28.58
C ILE A 222 -31.36 6.61 29.40
N VAL A 223 -31.62 5.48 28.73
CA VAL A 223 -32.05 4.27 29.43
C VAL A 223 -30.88 3.70 30.23
N GLY A 224 -31.01 3.67 31.56
CA GLY A 224 -30.01 3.13 32.47
C GLY A 224 -28.92 4.10 32.94
N HIS A 225 -28.97 5.38 32.53
CA HIS A 225 -28.06 6.44 32.99
C HIS A 225 -28.85 7.69 33.36
N ALA A 226 -28.42 8.44 34.38
CA ALA A 226 -28.99 9.77 34.60
C ALA A 226 -28.53 10.69 33.45
N ALA A 227 -29.41 11.58 32.97
CA ALA A 227 -29.13 12.45 31.82
C ALA A 227 -27.91 13.39 32.01
N ALA A 228 -27.39 13.53 33.25
CA ALA A 228 -26.25 14.36 33.59
C ALA A 228 -24.92 13.59 33.71
N ASP A 229 -24.95 12.25 33.70
CA ASP A 229 -23.76 11.43 33.92
C ASP A 229 -22.90 11.38 32.66
N ALA A 230 -21.59 11.40 32.86
CA ALA A 230 -20.64 11.21 31.77
C ALA A 230 -20.62 9.73 31.37
N ILE A 231 -20.69 9.46 30.07
CA ILE A 231 -20.55 8.13 29.50
C ILE A 231 -19.08 7.90 29.22
N GLU A 232 -18.50 6.94 29.93
CA GLU A 232 -17.13 6.50 29.76
C GLU A 232 -17.05 5.51 28.59
N VAL A 233 -16.19 5.80 27.61
CA VAL A 233 -15.96 4.92 26.45
C VAL A 233 -14.49 4.54 26.42
N GLU A 234 -14.21 3.26 26.59
CA GLU A 234 -12.87 2.68 26.59
C GLU A 234 -12.11 2.93 25.28
N PRO A 235 -10.76 2.92 25.30
CA PRO A 235 -9.92 3.04 24.10
C PRO A 235 -10.28 2.00 23.04
N ASP A 236 -10.36 2.43 21.78
CA ASP A 236 -10.78 1.59 20.65
C ASP A 236 -12.12 0.84 20.85
N GLY A 237 -12.91 1.29 21.83
CA GLY A 237 -14.19 0.73 22.23
C GLY A 237 -15.38 1.49 21.65
N SER A 238 -16.55 0.85 21.72
CA SER A 238 -17.81 1.50 21.37
C SER A 238 -18.89 1.21 22.38
N GLU A 239 -19.58 2.25 22.83
CA GLU A 239 -20.75 2.15 23.68
C GLU A 239 -22.02 2.42 22.88
N THR A 240 -23.05 1.63 23.15
CA THR A 240 -24.35 1.76 22.50
C THR A 240 -25.40 2.06 23.55
N LEU A 241 -26.01 3.24 23.44
CA LEU A 241 -26.98 3.75 24.40
C LEU A 241 -28.34 3.88 23.73
N ARG A 242 -29.37 3.44 24.44
CA ARG A 242 -30.74 3.71 24.04
C ARG A 242 -31.19 5.03 24.66
N VAL A 243 -31.57 5.96 23.81
CA VAL A 243 -31.95 7.33 24.17
C VAL A 243 -33.40 7.54 23.79
N THR A 244 -34.17 8.18 24.67
CA THR A 244 -35.56 8.55 24.38
C THR A 244 -35.73 10.05 24.50
N LEU A 245 -36.45 10.62 23.53
CA LEU A 245 -36.84 12.02 23.52
C LEU A 245 -38.34 12.10 23.76
N THR A 246 -38.76 12.80 24.80
CA THR A 246 -40.18 13.01 25.10
C THR A 246 -40.52 14.49 24.90
N MET A 247 -41.45 14.78 23.99
CA MET A 247 -41.84 16.15 23.67
C MET A 247 -43.28 16.43 24.17
N PRO A 248 -43.47 17.42 25.07
CA PRO A 248 -44.78 17.76 25.63
C PRO A 248 -45.74 18.33 24.58
N GLU A 249 -45.24 19.18 23.68
CA GLU A 249 -45.97 19.73 22.54
C GLU A 249 -45.48 19.04 21.26
N PRO A 250 -46.11 17.92 20.84
CA PRO A 250 -45.55 17.09 19.79
C PRO A 250 -45.71 17.74 18.41
N ALA A 251 -44.60 17.82 17.68
CA ALA A 251 -44.46 18.39 16.35
C ALA A 251 -43.36 17.63 15.60
N ASP A 252 -43.43 17.57 14.28
CA ASP A 252 -42.30 17.06 13.49
C ASP A 252 -41.19 18.11 13.46
N ALA A 253 -40.00 17.76 13.94
CA ALA A 253 -38.88 18.69 14.05
C ALA A 253 -37.54 17.99 13.85
N ASP A 254 -36.54 18.71 13.36
CA ASP A 254 -35.19 18.18 13.19
C ASP A 254 -34.42 18.29 14.51
N VAL A 255 -33.74 17.22 14.92
CA VAL A 255 -33.02 17.11 16.18
C VAL A 255 -31.55 16.92 15.90
N THR A 256 -30.71 17.68 16.60
CA THR A 256 -29.26 17.47 16.58
C THR A 256 -28.81 16.88 17.91
N PHE A 257 -28.21 15.71 17.85
CA PHE A 257 -27.55 15.07 18.98
C PHE A 257 -26.10 15.54 19.01
N GLU A 258 -25.65 16.03 20.16
CA GLU A 258 -24.31 16.55 20.37
C GLU A 258 -23.61 15.73 21.46
N ALA A 259 -22.41 15.23 21.16
CA ALA A 259 -21.53 14.66 22.18
C ALA A 259 -20.52 15.73 22.61
N VAL A 260 -20.60 16.10 23.88
CA VAL A 260 -19.79 17.14 24.51
C VAL A 260 -18.70 16.46 25.34
N ASP A 261 -17.45 16.85 25.15
CA ASP A 261 -16.31 16.38 25.94
C ASP A 261 -16.30 17.03 27.34
N ALA A 262 -15.47 16.52 28.27
CA ALA A 262 -15.29 17.04 29.62
C ALA A 262 -14.96 18.54 29.67
N ALA A 263 -14.35 19.08 28.61
CA ALA A 263 -14.07 20.51 28.45
C ALA A 263 -15.28 21.36 27.98
N GLY A 264 -16.47 20.78 27.82
CA GLY A 264 -17.69 21.48 27.42
C GLY A 264 -17.75 21.82 25.92
N ARG A 265 -16.84 21.28 25.11
CA ARG A 265 -16.82 21.52 23.65
C ARG A 265 -17.60 20.41 22.94
N VAL A 266 -18.45 20.80 22.00
CA VAL A 266 -19.11 19.86 21.08
C VAL A 266 -18.03 19.23 20.20
N VAL A 267 -17.79 17.94 20.38
CA VAL A 267 -16.78 17.20 19.61
C VAL A 267 -17.43 16.50 18.42
N LEU A 268 -18.69 16.10 18.57
CA LEU A 268 -19.42 15.34 17.55
C LEU A 268 -20.87 15.79 17.51
N SER A 269 -21.43 15.89 16.31
CA SER A 269 -22.86 16.11 16.09
C SER A 269 -23.41 15.08 15.11
N ALA A 270 -24.66 14.68 15.33
CA ALA A 270 -25.41 13.83 14.41
C ALA A 270 -26.84 14.40 14.29
N HIS A 271 -27.35 14.47 13.07
CA HIS A 271 -28.68 14.98 12.79
C HIS A 271 -29.64 13.82 12.58
N ASP A 272 -30.81 13.90 13.21
CA ASP A 272 -31.94 13.00 12.99
C ASP A 272 -33.25 13.78 13.12
N ARG A 273 -34.41 13.12 13.07
CA ARG A 273 -35.72 13.77 13.10
C ARG A 273 -36.60 13.23 14.22
N PHE A 274 -37.33 14.13 14.86
CA PHE A 274 -38.45 13.79 15.73
C PHE A 274 -39.72 13.63 14.90
N VAL A 275 -40.41 12.52 15.08
CA VAL A 275 -41.65 12.19 14.36
C VAL A 275 -42.82 12.13 15.34
N ASN A 276 -43.91 12.81 15.00
CA ASN A 276 -45.19 12.80 15.72
C ASN A 276 -46.22 12.00 14.93
N ARG A 277 -46.15 10.66 14.97
CA ARG A 277 -47.08 9.79 14.23
C ARG A 277 -47.51 8.57 15.03
#